data_AF-A0A1V5GKN1-F1
#
_entry.id   AF-A0A1V5GKN1-F1
#
_cell.length_a   1.000
_cell.length_b   1.000
_cell.length_c   1.000
_cell.angle_alpha   90.00
_cell.angle_beta   90.00
_cell.angle_gamma   90.00
#
_symmetry.space_group_name_H-M   'P 1'
#
loop_
_entity.id
_entity.type
_entity.pdbx_description
1 polymer ?
#
loop_
_entity_poly.entity_id
_entity_poly.type
_entity_poly.pdbx_seq_one_letter_code
_entity_poly.pdbx_strand_id
1 'polypeptide(L)'
;MIGLLLSIPIAAAAASFAPVRAAMRRAILVIAAAAHTALTAQAWLARPVPAPGAWLGIDDASLLFLSVTSALFLAASISLVGYLAREAPRHADFEEEGFFTNSPEARFVGCLLLFLATMTLVAISRHFGLLWVAIEATTLASAPLIYFHRHHRSLEATWKYLLICSVGIALALLGNFFLAVAAKGAPGPHLTAGHLLEGAAALNPIWLKGAFLLLLVGYGTKMGLAPMHNWLPDAHSEAPSGVSALLSGALLNCAFLGILRAHSVVAAAGLGDFSRPLLILFGLLSMGVAALFMIEQTDYKRLLAYSSVEHMGVLALGAGIGGLAGGGAMLHAVNHSLAKAMLFLLAGNILAAYRTKNAGKVSGLTRGLPATGALWIAGFLAIAGSPPFGLFNSELMILKGALQSGRYAIAAGYLLALGIVFAAMSKTVLAMCYGRKDGADCPLDSTDSRRADKSAAIAPPPHAPEPAASILPPLALGAVSLTLGLYVPQALWQAIAGAARLLGVD
;
A
#
# COMPACT_ATOMS: atom_id res chain seq x y z
N MET A 1 23.77 10.30 6.98
CA MET A 1 22.72 9.27 6.87
C MET A 1 21.51 9.74 6.06
N ILE A 2 20.73 10.75 6.48
CA ILE A 2 19.53 11.22 5.74
C ILE A 2 19.82 11.55 4.27
N GLY A 3 20.92 12.27 4.00
CA GLY A 3 21.34 12.58 2.62
C GLY A 3 21.62 11.32 1.78
N LEU A 4 22.16 10.26 2.39
CA LEU A 4 22.44 8.98 1.70
C LEU A 4 21.17 8.20 1.38
N LEU A 5 20.18 8.22 2.29
CA LEU A 5 18.87 7.60 2.06
C LEU A 5 18.17 8.16 0.82
N LEU A 6 18.40 9.43 0.49
CA LEU A 6 17.89 10.06 -0.73
C LEU A 6 18.83 9.90 -1.93
N SER A 7 20.13 10.13 -1.75
CA SER A 7 21.06 10.19 -2.88
C SER A 7 21.31 8.84 -3.52
N ILE A 8 21.31 7.73 -2.75
CA ILE A 8 21.51 6.38 -3.29
C ILE A 8 20.43 6.00 -4.32
N PRO A 9 19.12 6.03 -4.01
CA PRO A 9 18.11 5.67 -5.00
C PRO A 9 18.07 6.64 -6.18
N ILE A 10 18.35 7.93 -5.98
CA ILE A 10 18.43 8.92 -7.08
C ILE A 10 19.61 8.61 -8.02
N ALA A 11 20.80 8.38 -7.46
CA ALA A 11 22.00 8.06 -8.25
C ALA A 11 21.83 6.72 -8.99
N ALA A 12 21.25 5.71 -8.33
CA ALA A 12 20.94 4.42 -8.93
C ALA A 12 19.90 4.55 -10.06
N ALA A 13 18.90 5.43 -9.91
CA ALA A 13 17.95 5.74 -10.97
C ALA A 13 18.65 6.37 -12.18
N ALA A 14 19.49 7.39 -11.97
CA ALA A 14 20.26 8.02 -13.02
C ALA A 14 21.16 7.01 -13.76
N ALA A 15 21.86 6.15 -13.02
CA ALA A 15 22.67 5.07 -13.59
C ALA A 15 21.85 4.06 -14.41
N SER A 16 20.58 3.84 -14.05
CA SER A 16 19.69 2.91 -14.77
C SER A 16 19.22 3.46 -16.12
N PHE A 17 19.17 4.79 -16.28
CA PHE A 17 18.87 5.46 -17.55
C PHE A 17 20.05 5.52 -18.51
N ALA A 18 21.28 5.33 -18.02
CA ALA A 18 22.47 5.22 -18.85
C ALA A 18 22.41 3.96 -19.75
N PRO A 19 23.17 3.91 -20.86
CA PRO A 19 23.21 2.77 -21.79
C PRO A 19 23.97 1.58 -21.18
N VAL A 20 23.41 0.99 -20.13
CA VAL A 20 23.96 -0.17 -19.40
C VAL A 20 23.26 -1.47 -19.81
N ARG A 21 23.98 -2.59 -19.68
CA ARG A 21 23.41 -3.93 -19.91
C ARG A 21 22.24 -4.20 -18.95
N ALA A 22 21.22 -4.91 -19.43
CA ALA A 22 20.03 -5.30 -18.66
C ALA A 22 20.38 -6.01 -17.33
N ALA A 23 21.36 -6.91 -17.33
CA ALA A 23 21.82 -7.60 -16.12
C ALA A 23 22.40 -6.63 -15.08
N MET A 24 23.17 -5.64 -15.52
CA MET A 24 23.75 -4.62 -14.64
C MET A 24 22.67 -3.71 -14.06
N ARG A 25 21.64 -3.36 -14.85
CA ARG A 25 20.49 -2.59 -14.38
C ARG A 25 19.73 -3.30 -13.26
N ARG A 26 19.51 -4.62 -13.42
CA ARG A 26 18.90 -5.47 -12.40
C ARG A 26 19.76 -5.57 -11.13
N ALA A 27 21.08 -5.64 -11.27
CA ALA A 27 22.00 -5.59 -10.14
C ALA A 27 21.95 -4.23 -9.41
N ILE A 28 21.95 -3.11 -10.14
CA ILE A 28 21.81 -1.75 -9.57
C ILE A 28 20.54 -1.65 -8.71
N LEU A 29 19.42 -2.18 -9.20
CA LEU A 29 18.15 -2.17 -8.47
C LEU A 29 18.26 -2.85 -7.10
N VAL A 30 18.79 -4.08 -7.05
CA VAL A 30 18.89 -4.85 -5.80
C VAL A 30 19.94 -4.29 -4.87
N ILE A 31 21.09 -3.83 -5.40
CA ILE A 31 22.16 -3.22 -4.60
C ILE A 31 21.65 -1.94 -3.94
N ALA A 32 20.95 -1.08 -4.69
CA ALA A 32 20.36 0.15 -4.14
C ALA A 32 19.30 -0.15 -3.08
N ALA A 33 18.45 -1.16 -3.30
CA ALA A 33 17.45 -1.61 -2.32
C ALA A 33 18.09 -2.13 -1.02
N ALA A 34 19.14 -2.94 -1.14
CA ALA A 34 19.88 -3.48 0.00
C ALA A 34 20.61 -2.37 0.78
N ALA A 35 21.28 -1.45 0.07
CA ALA A 35 21.95 -0.30 0.69
C ALA A 35 20.96 0.61 1.42
N HIS A 36 19.81 0.89 0.81
CA HIS A 36 18.74 1.68 1.44
C HIS A 36 18.19 0.99 2.69
N THR A 37 17.94 -0.33 2.63
CA THR A 37 17.50 -1.11 3.79
C THR A 37 18.54 -1.11 4.92
N ALA A 38 19.83 -1.23 4.59
CA ALA A 38 20.92 -1.17 5.57
C ALA A 38 21.00 0.21 6.26
N LEU A 39 20.83 1.30 5.50
CA LEU A 39 20.78 2.65 6.08
C LEU A 39 19.55 2.85 6.97
N THR A 40 18.40 2.29 6.59
CA THR A 40 17.20 2.32 7.44
C THR A 40 17.39 1.51 8.72
N ALA A 41 18.05 0.36 8.66
CA ALA A 41 18.45 -0.40 9.85
C ALA A 41 19.43 0.38 10.74
N GLN A 42 20.38 1.11 10.13
CA GLN A 42 21.28 2.00 10.88
C GLN A 42 20.51 3.13 11.59
N ALA A 43 19.42 3.64 11.01
CA ALA A 43 18.59 4.66 11.64
C ALA A 43 17.92 4.17 12.94
N TRP A 44 17.61 2.87 13.05
CA TRP A 44 17.12 2.27 14.31
C TRP A 44 18.16 2.28 15.42
N LEU A 45 19.44 2.13 15.07
CA LEU A 45 20.55 2.16 16.03
C LEU A 45 20.91 3.59 16.42
N ALA A 46 20.96 4.49 15.43
CA ALA A 46 21.39 5.86 15.63
C ALA A 46 20.31 6.75 16.27
N ARG A 47 19.02 6.43 16.09
CA ARG A 47 17.85 7.22 16.54
C ARG A 47 18.07 8.73 16.36
N PRO A 48 18.32 9.21 15.13
CA PRO A 48 18.69 10.60 14.90
C PRO A 48 17.55 11.53 15.34
N VAL A 49 17.83 12.40 16.30
CA VAL A 49 16.84 13.40 16.74
C VAL A 49 16.84 14.57 15.74
N PRO A 50 15.70 14.89 15.11
CA PRO A 50 15.63 16.02 14.19
C PRO A 50 15.83 17.35 14.93
N ALA A 51 16.65 18.23 14.36
CA ALA A 51 16.78 19.59 14.90
C ALA A 51 15.44 20.34 14.82
N PRO A 52 15.14 21.24 15.78
CA PRO A 52 13.99 22.14 15.69
C PRO A 52 14.00 22.90 14.37
N GLY A 53 12.87 22.93 13.67
CA GLY A 53 12.74 23.60 12.37
C GLY A 53 13.32 22.87 11.15
N ALA A 54 14.04 21.74 11.31
CA ALA A 54 14.58 20.99 10.18
C ALA A 54 13.48 20.50 9.22
N TRP A 55 13.66 20.75 7.92
CA TRP A 55 12.71 20.33 6.88
C TRP A 55 12.72 18.81 6.68
N LEU A 56 13.88 18.20 6.90
CA LEU A 56 14.12 16.76 6.82
C LEU A 56 14.50 16.23 8.19
N GLY A 57 13.90 15.11 8.59
CA GLY A 57 14.22 14.46 9.86
C GLY A 57 13.50 13.12 9.99
N ILE A 58 14.02 12.24 10.83
CA ILE A 58 13.43 10.93 11.11
C ILE A 58 12.85 10.98 12.52
N ASP A 59 11.53 11.10 12.62
CA ASP A 59 10.79 10.86 13.86
C ASP A 59 10.31 9.38 13.93
N ASP A 60 9.60 8.99 14.98
CA ASP A 60 9.16 7.60 15.15
C ASP A 60 8.22 7.12 14.02
N ALA A 61 7.32 7.99 13.54
CA ALA A 61 6.43 7.68 12.43
C ALA A 61 7.21 7.57 11.11
N SER A 62 8.15 8.49 10.88
CA SER A 62 9.10 8.41 9.76
C SER A 62 9.87 7.09 9.78
N LEU A 63 10.41 6.69 10.93
CA LEU A 63 11.20 5.48 11.07
C LEU A 63 10.37 4.23 10.76
N LEU A 64 9.13 4.17 11.24
CA LEU A 64 8.20 3.08 10.98
C LEU A 64 7.88 2.96 9.49
N PHE A 65 7.43 4.04 8.84
CA PHE A 65 7.06 3.98 7.42
C PHE A 65 8.27 3.84 6.48
N LEU A 66 9.44 4.39 6.85
CA LEU A 66 10.68 4.17 6.12
C LEU A 66 11.11 2.70 6.19
N SER A 67 10.97 2.05 7.35
CA SER A 67 11.28 0.63 7.53
C SER A 67 10.40 -0.25 6.66
N VAL A 68 9.08 -0.01 6.67
CA VAL A 68 8.12 -0.68 5.80
C VAL A 68 8.50 -0.49 4.33
N THR A 69 8.75 0.76 3.92
CA THR A 69 9.11 1.08 2.53
C THR A 69 10.37 0.35 2.08
N SER A 70 11.42 0.36 2.91
CA SER A 70 12.71 -0.27 2.60
C SER A 70 12.57 -1.79 2.47
N ALA A 71 11.89 -2.44 3.44
CA ALA A 71 11.70 -3.88 3.45
C ALA A 71 10.86 -4.36 2.25
N LEU A 72 9.75 -3.68 1.97
CA LEU A 72 8.90 -3.98 0.82
C LEU A 72 9.64 -3.77 -0.50
N PHE A 73 10.41 -2.68 -0.61
CA PHE A 73 11.19 -2.40 -1.82
C PHE A 73 12.26 -3.46 -2.07
N LEU A 74 12.97 -3.90 -1.03
CA LEU A 74 13.93 -4.99 -1.14
C LEU A 74 13.25 -6.29 -1.60
N ALA A 75 12.14 -6.69 -0.97
CA ALA A 75 11.40 -7.88 -1.35
C ALA A 75 10.90 -7.81 -2.81
N ALA A 76 10.29 -6.67 -3.19
CA ALA A 76 9.82 -6.44 -4.55
C ALA A 76 10.98 -6.43 -5.57
N SER A 77 12.13 -5.85 -5.23
CA SER A 77 13.30 -5.80 -6.11
C SER A 77 13.81 -7.20 -6.48
N ILE A 78 13.89 -8.11 -5.49
CA ILE A 78 14.36 -9.50 -5.70
C ILE A 78 13.40 -10.25 -6.64
N SER A 79 12.09 -10.14 -6.40
CA SER A 79 11.09 -10.77 -7.27
C SER A 79 11.04 -10.15 -8.67
N LEU A 80 11.20 -8.82 -8.77
CA LEU A 80 11.19 -8.10 -10.05
C LEU A 80 12.41 -8.41 -10.93
N VAL A 81 13.58 -8.71 -10.36
CA VAL A 81 14.73 -9.18 -11.16
C VAL A 81 14.40 -10.46 -11.92
N GLY A 82 13.79 -11.44 -11.23
CA GLY A 82 13.37 -12.70 -11.85
C GLY A 82 12.22 -12.54 -12.84
N TYR A 83 11.32 -11.59 -12.59
CA TYR A 83 10.24 -11.22 -13.51
C TYR A 83 10.81 -10.59 -14.79
N LEU A 84 11.60 -9.51 -14.68
CA LEU A 84 12.20 -8.80 -15.82
C LEU A 84 13.15 -9.70 -16.64
N ALA A 85 13.81 -10.67 -16.01
CA ALA A 85 14.65 -11.64 -16.71
C ALA A 85 13.88 -12.56 -17.68
N ARG A 86 12.62 -12.86 -17.35
CA ARG A 86 11.75 -13.80 -18.09
C ARG A 86 10.78 -13.09 -19.02
N GLU A 87 10.65 -11.77 -18.89
CA GLU A 87 9.71 -10.96 -19.64
C GLU A 87 10.15 -10.84 -21.11
N ALA A 88 9.29 -11.25 -22.04
CA ALA A 88 9.57 -11.09 -23.46
C ALA A 88 9.35 -9.63 -23.89
N PRO A 89 10.04 -9.11 -24.93
CA PRO A 89 9.80 -7.74 -25.40
C PRO A 89 8.39 -7.52 -25.99
N ARG A 90 7.77 -8.58 -26.51
CA ARG A 90 6.48 -8.55 -27.21
C ARG A 90 5.56 -9.63 -26.63
N HIS A 91 4.33 -9.26 -26.31
CA HIS A 91 3.33 -10.15 -25.74
C HIS A 91 2.10 -10.21 -26.63
N ALA A 92 1.50 -11.39 -26.74
CA ALA A 92 0.10 -11.51 -27.12
C ALA A 92 -0.75 -11.14 -25.90
N ASP A 93 -1.79 -10.35 -26.10
CA ASP A 93 -2.79 -10.11 -25.07
C ASP A 93 -3.59 -11.42 -24.85
N PHE A 94 -3.74 -11.79 -23.59
CA PHE A 94 -4.42 -13.03 -23.18
C PHE A 94 -5.95 -12.86 -23.15
N GLU A 95 -6.44 -11.62 -23.16
CA GLU A 95 -7.88 -11.30 -23.17
C GLU A 95 -8.37 -10.77 -24.51
N GLU A 96 -7.52 -10.11 -25.29
CA GLU A 96 -7.83 -9.58 -26.62
C GLU A 96 -6.84 -10.12 -27.66
N GLU A 97 -7.30 -10.44 -28.88
CA GLU A 97 -6.47 -11.01 -29.96
C GLU A 97 -5.51 -9.97 -30.58
N GLY A 98 -4.60 -9.42 -29.79
CA GLY A 98 -3.65 -8.38 -30.18
C GLY A 98 -2.24 -8.56 -29.61
N PHE A 99 -1.29 -7.74 -30.05
CA PHE A 99 0.08 -7.72 -29.53
C PHE A 99 0.41 -6.36 -28.91
N PHE A 100 1.12 -6.36 -27.78
CA PHE A 100 1.68 -5.15 -27.19
C PHE A 100 3.18 -5.30 -26.89
N THR A 101 3.84 -4.17 -26.62
CA THR A 101 5.27 -4.12 -26.31
C THR A 101 5.49 -3.44 -24.97
N ASN A 102 6.34 -4.04 -24.14
CA ASN A 102 6.61 -3.48 -22.82
C ASN A 102 7.46 -2.21 -22.93
N SER A 103 7.35 -1.36 -21.92
CA SER A 103 8.25 -0.22 -21.75
C SER A 103 9.70 -0.70 -21.54
N PRO A 104 10.70 0.07 -22.01
CA PRO A 104 12.10 -0.30 -21.81
C PRO A 104 12.44 -0.49 -20.33
N GLU A 105 13.25 -1.51 -20.03
CA GLU A 105 13.68 -1.83 -18.66
C GLU A 105 14.41 -0.65 -17.99
N ALA A 106 15.12 0.19 -18.77
CA ALA A 106 15.74 1.43 -18.29
C ALA A 106 14.72 2.36 -17.62
N ARG A 107 13.57 2.57 -18.28
CA ARG A 107 12.48 3.39 -17.74
C ARG A 107 11.86 2.73 -16.53
N PHE A 108 11.59 1.42 -16.60
CA PHE A 108 11.00 0.69 -15.49
C PHE A 108 11.87 0.75 -14.22
N VAL A 109 13.13 0.37 -14.30
CA VAL A 109 14.04 0.35 -13.13
C VAL A 109 14.37 1.77 -12.66
N GLY A 110 14.59 2.71 -13.58
CA GLY A 110 14.83 4.11 -13.25
C GLY A 110 13.65 4.73 -12.48
N CYS A 111 12.43 4.56 -12.98
CA CYS A 111 11.21 5.03 -12.31
C CYS A 111 10.96 4.31 -10.98
N LEU A 112 11.26 3.02 -10.87
CA LEU A 112 11.12 2.26 -9.63
C LEU A 112 12.07 2.78 -8.54
N LEU A 113 13.31 3.11 -8.91
CA LEU A 113 14.28 3.71 -7.99
C LEU A 113 13.93 5.16 -7.62
N LEU A 114 13.41 5.96 -8.57
CA LEU A 114 12.83 7.26 -8.25
C LEU A 114 11.61 7.14 -7.32
N PHE A 115 10.83 6.07 -7.45
CA PHE A 115 9.70 5.82 -6.57
C PHE A 115 10.17 5.51 -5.14
N LEU A 116 11.24 4.73 -4.95
CA LEU A 116 11.90 4.58 -3.65
C LEU A 116 12.40 5.92 -3.10
N ALA A 117 13.07 6.74 -3.91
CA ALA A 117 13.59 8.04 -3.50
C ALA A 117 12.47 8.99 -3.03
N THR A 118 11.38 9.06 -3.78
CA THR A 118 10.25 9.94 -3.49
C THR A 118 9.46 9.47 -2.27
N MET A 119 9.20 8.17 -2.12
CA MET A 119 8.59 7.63 -0.88
C MET A 119 9.49 7.85 0.34
N THR A 120 10.81 7.71 0.18
CA THR A 120 11.77 8.05 1.22
C THR A 120 11.66 9.52 1.61
N LEU A 121 11.62 10.42 0.62
CA LEU A 121 11.46 11.86 0.83
C LEU A 121 10.17 12.18 1.59
N VAL A 122 9.06 11.52 1.26
CA VAL A 122 7.81 11.67 2.03
C VAL A 122 8.03 11.30 3.49
N ALA A 123 8.58 10.11 3.75
CA ALA A 123 8.75 9.59 5.10
C ALA A 123 9.57 10.54 5.99
N ILE A 124 10.66 11.12 5.46
CA ILE A 124 11.55 12.00 6.21
C ILE A 124 11.16 13.50 6.15
N SER A 125 10.11 13.85 5.41
CA SER A 125 9.68 15.25 5.27
C SER A 125 8.91 15.72 6.51
N ARG A 126 9.41 16.78 7.13
CA ARG A 126 8.77 17.46 8.26
C ARG A 126 8.08 18.77 7.86
N HIS A 127 8.43 19.32 6.69
CA HIS A 127 7.81 20.52 6.14
C HIS A 127 6.61 20.18 5.25
N PHE A 128 5.42 20.72 5.52
CA PHE A 128 4.17 20.39 4.81
C PHE A 128 4.23 20.65 3.31
N GLY A 129 4.93 21.72 2.89
CA GLY A 129 5.14 22.00 1.47
C GLY A 129 6.05 20.97 0.79
N LEU A 130 7.11 20.52 1.47
CA LEU A 130 8.02 19.51 0.91
C LEU A 130 7.37 18.13 0.89
N LEU A 131 6.61 17.80 1.93
CA LEU A 131 5.80 16.61 2.01
C LEU A 131 4.83 16.51 0.83
N TRP A 132 4.15 17.61 0.51
CA TRP A 132 3.28 17.71 -0.66
C TRP A 132 4.04 17.46 -1.98
N VAL A 133 5.17 18.14 -2.19
CA VAL A 133 6.01 17.92 -3.39
C VAL A 133 6.43 16.46 -3.49
N ALA A 134 6.85 15.87 -2.38
CA ALA A 134 7.29 14.48 -2.32
C ALA A 134 6.16 13.51 -2.67
N ILE A 135 4.95 13.74 -2.14
CA ILE A 135 3.77 12.92 -2.45
C ILE A 135 3.41 13.05 -3.94
N GLU A 136 3.43 14.24 -4.54
CA GLU A 136 3.16 14.34 -5.99
C GLU A 136 4.27 13.69 -6.83
N ALA A 137 5.52 13.82 -6.39
CA ALA A 137 6.64 13.16 -7.05
C ALA A 137 6.49 11.63 -7.04
N THR A 138 5.86 11.04 -6.01
CA THR A 138 5.51 9.61 -6.04
C THR A 138 4.50 9.28 -7.15
N THR A 139 3.53 10.17 -7.43
CA THR A 139 2.58 10.03 -8.55
C THR A 139 3.34 9.96 -9.88
N LEU A 140 4.24 10.94 -10.10
CA LEU A 140 5.01 11.04 -11.33
C LEU A 140 5.99 9.87 -11.52
N ALA A 141 6.62 9.41 -10.44
CA ALA A 141 7.54 8.28 -10.49
C ALA A 141 6.84 6.94 -10.76
N SER A 142 5.61 6.77 -10.27
CA SER A 142 4.87 5.51 -10.40
C SER A 142 3.99 5.40 -11.65
N ALA A 143 3.55 6.50 -12.25
CA ALA A 143 2.72 6.45 -13.46
C ALA A 143 3.35 5.68 -14.64
N PRO A 144 4.65 5.85 -14.97
CA PRO A 144 5.30 5.02 -15.99
C PRO A 144 5.38 3.53 -15.64
N LEU A 145 5.31 3.18 -14.35
CA LEU A 145 5.32 1.80 -13.88
C LEU A 145 3.96 1.13 -14.07
N ILE A 146 2.86 1.88 -13.90
CA ILE A 146 1.50 1.40 -14.20
C ILE A 146 1.35 1.19 -15.72
N TYR A 147 1.90 2.10 -16.52
CA TYR A 147 1.89 2.00 -17.98
C TYR A 147 2.95 1.04 -18.56
N PHE A 148 3.52 0.13 -17.77
CA PHE A 148 4.63 -0.72 -18.21
C PHE A 148 4.29 -1.57 -19.43
N HIS A 149 3.12 -2.21 -19.46
CA HIS A 149 2.68 -3.07 -20.57
C HIS A 149 2.24 -2.30 -21.82
N ARG A 150 2.07 -0.97 -21.75
CA ARG A 150 1.67 -0.11 -22.89
C ARG A 150 0.42 -0.59 -23.63
N HIS A 151 -0.53 -1.16 -22.89
CA HIS A 151 -1.83 -1.60 -23.35
C HIS A 151 -2.90 -0.53 -23.14
N HIS A 152 -4.04 -0.60 -23.85
CA HIS A 152 -5.11 0.40 -23.71
C HIS A 152 -5.67 0.45 -22.28
N ARG A 153 -5.85 -0.70 -21.62
CA ARG A 153 -6.26 -0.75 -20.20
C ARG A 153 -5.23 -0.14 -19.28
N SER A 154 -3.94 -0.43 -19.50
CA SER A 154 -2.86 0.18 -18.72
C SER A 154 -2.78 1.69 -18.93
N LEU A 155 -3.11 2.18 -20.14
CA LEU A 155 -3.18 3.61 -20.45
C LEU A 155 -4.35 4.26 -19.70
N GLU A 156 -5.54 3.67 -19.77
CA GLU A 156 -6.72 4.13 -19.05
C GLU A 156 -6.48 4.17 -17.54
N ALA A 157 -5.95 3.08 -16.96
CA ALA A 157 -5.60 3.01 -15.54
C ALA A 157 -4.56 4.08 -15.14
N THR A 158 -3.54 4.30 -15.98
CA THR A 158 -2.53 5.34 -15.74
C THR A 158 -3.14 6.74 -15.79
N TRP A 159 -4.03 7.01 -16.75
CA TRP A 159 -4.72 8.31 -16.85
C TRP A 159 -5.67 8.55 -15.70
N LYS A 160 -6.49 7.56 -15.32
CA LYS A 160 -7.35 7.65 -14.13
C LYS A 160 -6.52 7.91 -12.88
N TYR A 161 -5.42 7.19 -12.71
CA TYR A 161 -4.49 7.39 -11.60
C TYR A 161 -3.93 8.82 -11.56
N LEU A 162 -3.35 9.30 -12.67
CA LEU A 162 -2.77 10.64 -12.75
C LEU A 162 -3.82 11.72 -12.48
N LEU A 163 -4.97 11.68 -13.17
CA LEU A 163 -6.00 12.71 -13.04
C LEU A 163 -6.59 12.76 -11.63
N ILE A 164 -7.02 11.61 -11.10
CA ILE A 164 -7.68 11.56 -9.80
C ILE A 164 -6.69 11.93 -8.68
N CYS A 165 -5.47 11.36 -8.71
CA CYS A 165 -4.47 11.68 -7.69
C CYS A 165 -4.00 13.13 -7.79
N SER A 166 -3.67 13.66 -8.97
CA SER A 166 -3.17 15.03 -9.09
C SER A 166 -4.25 16.06 -8.74
N VAL A 167 -5.54 15.81 -9.02
CA VAL A 167 -6.64 16.66 -8.54
C VAL A 167 -6.72 16.63 -7.01
N GLY A 168 -6.63 15.45 -6.40
CA GLY A 168 -6.57 15.33 -4.93
C GLY A 168 -5.36 16.09 -4.35
N ILE A 169 -4.18 15.91 -4.92
CA ILE A 169 -2.97 16.58 -4.47
C ILE A 169 -3.02 18.10 -4.71
N ALA A 170 -3.71 18.59 -5.75
CA ALA A 170 -3.99 20.01 -5.91
C ALA A 170 -4.89 20.57 -4.78
N LEU A 171 -5.88 19.80 -4.29
CA LEU A 171 -6.65 20.18 -3.10
C LEU A 171 -5.76 20.22 -1.85
N ALA A 172 -4.85 19.24 -1.68
CA ALA A 172 -3.88 19.28 -0.58
C ALA A 172 -2.94 20.50 -0.66
N LEU A 173 -2.58 20.96 -1.86
CA LEU A 173 -1.81 22.19 -2.05
C LEU A 173 -2.59 23.41 -1.53
N LEU A 174 -3.87 23.50 -1.88
CA LEU A 174 -4.74 24.56 -1.35
C LEU A 174 -4.86 24.48 0.18
N GLY A 175 -4.93 23.26 0.73
CA GLY A 175 -4.87 23.01 2.17
C GLY A 175 -3.59 23.53 2.82
N ASN A 176 -2.43 23.37 2.17
CA ASN A 176 -1.17 23.95 2.64
C ASN A 176 -1.18 25.49 2.63
N PHE A 177 -1.82 26.12 1.64
CA PHE A 177 -2.00 27.58 1.66
C PHE A 177 -2.89 28.03 2.83
N PHE A 178 -3.96 27.30 3.11
CA PHE A 178 -4.82 27.59 4.25
C PHE A 178 -4.08 27.39 5.58
N LEU A 179 -3.24 26.36 5.67
CA LEU A 179 -2.37 26.13 6.82
C LEU A 179 -1.37 27.29 7.01
N ALA A 180 -0.80 27.82 5.93
CA ALA A 180 0.07 29.00 5.97
C ALA A 180 -0.67 30.25 6.47
N VAL A 181 -1.90 30.46 6.02
CA VAL A 181 -2.74 31.57 6.50
C VAL A 181 -3.09 31.37 7.98
N ALA A 182 -3.41 30.15 8.39
CA ALA A 182 -3.68 29.82 9.79
C ALA A 182 -2.48 30.10 10.71
N ALA A 183 -1.26 29.86 10.20
CA ALA A 183 -0.01 30.03 10.94
C ALA A 183 0.53 31.47 10.98
N LYS A 184 -0.11 32.45 10.33
CA LYS A 184 0.36 33.86 10.33
C LYS A 184 0.51 34.48 11.73
N GLY A 185 -0.28 34.03 12.70
CA GLY A 185 -0.21 34.48 14.08
C GLY A 185 0.80 33.72 14.95
N ALA A 186 1.38 32.63 14.44
CA ALA A 186 2.35 31.82 15.16
C ALA A 186 3.79 32.35 14.96
N PRO A 187 4.69 32.17 15.93
CA PRO A 187 6.08 32.58 15.80
C PRO A 187 6.78 31.78 14.69
N GLY A 188 7.32 32.50 13.70
CA GLY A 188 8.15 31.97 12.61
C GLY A 188 7.34 31.56 11.35
N PRO A 189 7.83 31.88 10.14
CA PRO A 189 7.09 31.65 8.87
C PRO A 189 7.16 30.19 8.37
N HIS A 190 7.41 29.21 9.24
CA HIS A 190 7.80 27.86 8.83
C HIS A 190 6.66 26.86 8.97
N LEU A 191 6.25 26.22 7.86
CA LEU A 191 5.28 25.12 7.85
C LEU A 191 5.92 23.77 8.23
N THR A 192 6.86 23.78 9.17
CA THR A 192 7.44 22.55 9.71
C THR A 192 6.52 22.03 10.82
N ALA A 193 6.22 20.74 10.82
CA ALA A 193 5.32 20.12 11.79
C ALA A 193 5.68 20.44 13.25
N GLY A 194 6.97 20.46 13.60
CA GLY A 194 7.44 20.82 14.94
C GLY A 194 7.02 22.23 15.37
N HIS A 195 7.28 23.24 14.53
CA HIS A 195 6.90 24.62 14.85
C HIS A 195 5.37 24.81 14.90
N LEU A 196 4.64 24.13 14.02
CA LEU A 196 3.17 24.18 14.05
C LEU A 196 2.58 23.54 15.30
N LEU A 197 3.23 22.50 15.85
CA LEU A 197 2.84 21.87 17.11
C LEU A 197 3.16 22.78 18.31
N GLU A 198 4.34 23.39 18.35
CA GLU A 198 4.75 24.32 19.42
C GLU A 198 3.87 25.59 19.46
N GLY A 199 3.53 26.12 18.28
CA GLY A 199 2.69 27.30 18.11
C GLY A 199 1.20 27.00 17.94
N ALA A 200 0.74 25.77 18.22
CA ALA A 200 -0.60 25.30 17.83
C ALA A 200 -1.74 26.17 18.40
N ALA A 201 -1.59 26.66 19.63
CA ALA A 201 -2.57 27.52 20.30
C ALA A 201 -2.75 28.90 19.61
N ALA A 202 -1.77 29.35 18.83
CA ALA A 202 -1.82 30.62 18.11
C ALA A 202 -2.36 30.49 16.68
N LEU A 203 -2.66 29.27 16.21
CA LEU A 203 -3.19 29.02 14.87
C LEU A 203 -4.64 29.48 14.74
N ASN A 204 -4.98 30.17 13.65
CA ASN A 204 -6.36 30.57 13.42
C ASN A 204 -7.28 29.35 13.20
N PRO A 205 -8.32 29.14 14.04
CA PRO A 205 -9.13 27.92 13.99
C PRO A 205 -9.91 27.72 12.68
N ILE A 206 -10.40 28.79 12.06
CA ILE A 206 -11.23 28.71 10.84
C ILE A 206 -10.37 28.22 9.67
N TRP A 207 -9.22 28.86 9.47
CA TRP A 207 -8.29 28.48 8.42
C TRP A 207 -7.69 27.10 8.65
N LEU A 208 -7.42 26.72 9.90
CA LEU A 208 -6.90 25.40 10.24
C LEU A 208 -7.93 24.28 9.97
N LYS A 209 -9.21 24.48 10.27
CA LYS A 209 -10.28 23.54 9.90
C LYS A 209 -10.39 23.36 8.39
N GLY A 210 -10.37 24.46 7.64
CA GLY A 210 -10.38 24.43 6.17
C GLY A 210 -9.14 23.73 5.60
N ALA A 211 -7.96 24.00 6.16
CA ALA A 211 -6.71 23.33 5.80
C ALA A 211 -6.82 21.82 6.01
N PHE A 212 -7.30 21.38 7.18
CA PHE A 212 -7.45 19.96 7.48
C PHE A 212 -8.41 19.25 6.52
N LEU A 213 -9.56 19.84 6.19
CA LEU A 213 -10.51 19.25 5.25
C LEU A 213 -9.87 19.04 3.87
N LEU A 214 -9.17 20.05 3.35
CA LEU A 214 -8.52 19.99 2.04
C LEU A 214 -7.34 19.02 2.03
N LEU A 215 -6.54 18.97 3.10
CA LEU A 215 -5.46 18.00 3.27
C LEU A 215 -6.00 16.58 3.41
N LEU A 216 -7.08 16.38 4.17
CA LEU A 216 -7.74 15.09 4.34
C LEU A 216 -8.31 14.58 3.02
N VAL A 217 -9.01 15.42 2.25
CA VAL A 217 -9.54 15.01 0.94
C VAL A 217 -8.42 14.76 -0.05
N GLY A 218 -7.40 15.63 -0.07
CA GLY A 218 -6.30 15.53 -1.02
C GLY A 218 -5.40 14.32 -0.79
N TYR A 219 -4.88 14.18 0.42
CA TYR A 219 -4.12 12.99 0.80
C TYR A 219 -5.00 11.76 0.92
N GLY A 220 -6.28 11.90 1.30
CA GLY A 220 -7.25 10.80 1.32
C GLY A 220 -7.51 10.22 -0.08
N THR A 221 -7.50 11.07 -1.11
CA THR A 221 -7.52 10.61 -2.51
C THR A 221 -6.32 9.73 -2.81
N LYS A 222 -5.12 10.16 -2.41
CA LYS A 222 -3.87 9.41 -2.60
C LYS A 222 -3.77 8.14 -1.74
N MET A 223 -4.36 8.16 -0.56
CA MET A 223 -4.49 7.01 0.34
C MET A 223 -5.56 6.03 -0.16
N GLY A 224 -6.45 6.45 -1.06
CA GLY A 224 -7.53 5.61 -1.58
C GLY A 224 -8.72 5.48 -0.62
N LEU A 225 -9.02 6.52 0.15
CA LEU A 225 -10.24 6.58 0.97
C LEU A 225 -11.48 6.77 0.06
N ALA A 226 -12.60 6.14 0.42
CA ALA A 226 -13.86 6.38 -0.24
C ALA A 226 -14.41 7.78 0.09
N PRO A 227 -15.07 8.47 -0.87
CA PRO A 227 -15.41 8.00 -2.22
C PRO A 227 -14.30 8.16 -3.28
N MET A 228 -13.13 8.70 -2.95
CA MET A 228 -12.06 9.04 -3.91
C MET A 228 -11.21 7.86 -4.42
N HIS A 229 -11.48 6.65 -3.92
CA HIS A 229 -10.71 5.41 -4.16
C HIS A 229 -10.71 4.84 -5.59
N ASN A 230 -11.56 5.32 -6.52
CA ASN A 230 -11.83 4.63 -7.80
C ASN A 230 -10.60 4.43 -8.71
N TRP A 231 -9.53 5.19 -8.53
CA TRP A 231 -8.28 4.96 -9.26
C TRP A 231 -7.54 3.69 -8.80
N LEU A 232 -7.71 3.28 -7.54
CA LEU A 232 -6.89 2.30 -6.86
C LEU A 232 -7.08 0.88 -7.45
N PRO A 233 -8.30 0.36 -7.66
CA PRO A 233 -8.50 -0.96 -8.26
C PRO A 233 -7.96 -1.07 -9.68
N ASP A 234 -8.16 -0.04 -10.50
CA ASP A 234 -7.71 0.01 -11.90
C ASP A 234 -6.18 0.06 -11.98
N ALA A 235 -5.54 0.91 -11.18
CA ALA A 235 -4.08 1.01 -11.15
C ALA A 235 -3.41 -0.32 -10.74
N HIS A 236 -3.96 -1.00 -9.73
CA HIS A 236 -3.42 -2.27 -9.25
C HIS A 236 -3.65 -3.44 -10.20
N SER A 237 -4.78 -3.49 -10.92
CA SER A 237 -5.06 -4.57 -11.86
C SER A 237 -4.10 -4.54 -13.05
N GLU A 238 -3.71 -3.34 -13.49
CA GLU A 238 -2.85 -3.15 -14.66
C GLU A 238 -1.35 -3.06 -14.35
N ALA A 239 -0.94 -2.55 -13.19
CA ALA A 239 0.48 -2.48 -12.85
C ALA A 239 1.10 -3.88 -12.68
N PRO A 240 2.39 -4.08 -13.02
CA PRO A 240 3.12 -5.31 -12.68
C PRO A 240 3.04 -5.59 -11.19
N SER A 241 2.86 -6.86 -10.78
CA SER A 241 2.45 -7.14 -9.41
C SER A 241 3.49 -6.73 -8.34
N GLY A 242 4.78 -6.71 -8.67
CA GLY A 242 5.81 -6.13 -7.79
C GLY A 242 5.69 -4.61 -7.59
N VAL A 243 5.17 -3.89 -8.59
CA VAL A 243 4.81 -2.46 -8.45
C VAL A 243 3.55 -2.32 -7.61
N SER A 244 2.54 -3.17 -7.84
CA SER A 244 1.31 -3.19 -7.02
C SER A 244 1.57 -3.46 -5.54
N ALA A 245 2.57 -4.30 -5.22
CA ALA A 245 3.02 -4.53 -3.85
C ALA A 245 3.51 -3.22 -3.18
N LEU A 246 4.25 -2.38 -3.90
CA LEU A 246 4.75 -1.09 -3.39
C LEU A 246 3.66 -0.01 -3.37
N LEU A 247 2.80 0.03 -4.39
CA LEU A 247 1.66 0.94 -4.43
C LEU A 247 0.72 0.71 -3.24
N SER A 248 0.44 -0.55 -2.88
CA SER A 248 -0.47 -0.89 -1.79
C SER A 248 0.23 -0.77 -0.44
N GLY A 249 1.40 -1.39 -0.29
CA GLY A 249 2.05 -1.50 1.01
C GLY A 249 2.91 -0.30 1.42
N ALA A 250 3.39 0.54 0.51
CA ALA A 250 4.28 1.67 0.85
C ALA A 250 3.68 3.04 0.50
N LEU A 251 3.14 3.21 -0.71
CA LEU A 251 2.59 4.50 -1.15
C LEU A 251 1.37 4.94 -0.33
N LEU A 252 0.46 4.03 0.02
CA LEU A 252 -0.71 4.41 0.81
C LEU A 252 -0.31 4.93 2.21
N ASN A 253 0.73 4.34 2.82
CA ASN A 253 1.31 4.82 4.07
C ASN A 253 1.94 6.22 3.94
N CYS A 254 2.51 6.55 2.78
CA CYS A 254 3.02 7.90 2.51
C CYS A 254 1.91 8.96 2.59
N ALA A 255 0.75 8.68 2.00
CA ALA A 255 -0.41 9.56 2.08
C ALA A 255 -1.00 9.62 3.49
N PHE A 256 -1.09 8.47 4.16
CA PHE A 256 -1.55 8.38 5.55
C PHE A 256 -0.68 9.20 6.50
N LEU A 257 0.65 9.16 6.37
CA LEU A 257 1.57 10.00 7.15
C LEU A 257 1.24 11.49 7.03
N GLY A 258 0.86 11.96 5.83
CA GLY A 258 0.45 13.35 5.63
C GLY A 258 -0.85 13.70 6.36
N ILE A 259 -1.82 12.78 6.38
CA ILE A 259 -3.06 12.93 7.15
C ILE A 259 -2.74 12.94 8.65
N LEU A 260 -1.88 12.04 9.13
CA LEU A 260 -1.46 11.97 10.54
C LEU A 260 -0.79 13.27 11.01
N ARG A 261 0.15 13.81 10.23
CA ARG A 261 0.82 15.08 10.55
C ARG A 261 -0.18 16.25 10.55
N ALA A 262 -1.12 16.29 9.59
CA ALA A 262 -2.15 17.32 9.58
C ALA A 262 -3.08 17.20 10.81
N HIS A 263 -3.50 15.98 11.14
CA HIS A 263 -4.32 15.70 12.30
C HIS A 263 -3.62 16.09 13.61
N SER A 264 -2.33 15.81 13.76
CA SER A 264 -1.57 16.14 14.97
C SER A 264 -1.56 17.65 15.24
N VAL A 265 -1.41 18.47 14.20
CA VAL A 265 -1.44 19.94 14.33
C VAL A 265 -2.83 20.42 14.74
N VAL A 266 -3.89 19.87 14.15
CA VAL A 266 -5.27 20.21 14.50
C VAL A 266 -5.60 19.80 15.94
N ALA A 267 -5.18 18.60 16.36
CA ALA A 267 -5.37 18.10 17.70
C ALA A 267 -4.64 18.98 18.74
N ALA A 268 -3.37 19.32 18.48
CA ALA A 268 -2.58 20.21 19.33
C ALA A 268 -3.17 21.62 19.47
N ALA A 269 -3.90 22.10 18.44
CA ALA A 269 -4.61 23.38 18.48
C ALA A 269 -5.96 23.31 19.25
N GLY A 270 -6.26 22.21 19.95
CA GLY A 270 -7.52 22.02 20.67
C GLY A 270 -8.72 21.72 19.76
N LEU A 271 -8.48 21.38 18.49
CA LEU A 271 -9.51 21.10 17.49
C LEU A 271 -9.63 19.60 17.16
N GLY A 272 -9.17 18.73 18.07
CA GLY A 272 -9.27 17.28 17.93
C GLY A 272 -10.69 16.78 17.67
N ASP A 273 -11.69 17.38 18.33
CA ASP A 273 -13.11 17.05 18.18
C ASP A 273 -13.68 17.38 16.79
N PHE A 274 -13.00 18.22 16.01
CA PHE A 274 -13.34 18.47 14.62
C PHE A 274 -12.75 17.41 13.68
N SER A 275 -11.48 17.06 13.86
CA SER A 275 -10.77 16.17 12.93
C SER A 275 -11.06 14.69 13.15
N ARG A 276 -11.22 14.25 14.40
CA ARG A 276 -11.48 12.84 14.76
C ARG A 276 -12.75 12.26 14.11
N PRO A 277 -13.92 12.93 14.16
CA PRO A 277 -15.13 12.40 13.52
C PRO A 277 -15.01 12.27 12.00
N LEU A 278 -14.24 13.15 11.34
CA LEU A 278 -13.99 13.06 9.90
C LEU A 278 -13.19 11.81 9.56
N LEU A 279 -12.12 11.52 10.30
CA LEU A 279 -11.33 10.31 10.11
C LEU A 279 -12.17 9.04 10.32
N ILE A 280 -13.02 9.03 11.35
CA ILE A 280 -13.96 7.93 11.62
C ILE A 280 -14.95 7.77 10.45
N LEU A 281 -15.53 8.88 9.96
CA LEU A 281 -16.50 8.87 8.87
C LEU A 281 -15.89 8.30 7.58
N PHE A 282 -14.76 8.84 7.14
CA PHE A 282 -14.06 8.35 5.94
C PHE A 282 -13.55 6.91 6.13
N GLY A 283 -13.17 6.54 7.35
CA GLY A 283 -12.77 5.18 7.70
C GLY A 283 -13.90 4.17 7.48
N LEU A 284 -15.04 4.37 8.15
CA LEU A 284 -16.21 3.50 8.03
C LEU A 284 -16.78 3.48 6.62
N LEU A 285 -16.81 4.64 5.94
CA LEU A 285 -17.28 4.72 4.56
C LEU A 285 -16.39 3.88 3.63
N SER A 286 -15.06 3.94 3.80
CA SER A 286 -14.11 3.16 2.99
C SER A 286 -14.28 1.66 3.22
N MET A 287 -14.45 1.24 4.46
CA MET A 287 -14.72 -0.16 4.81
C MET A 287 -16.04 -0.66 4.22
N GLY A 288 -17.12 0.12 4.34
CA GLY A 288 -18.43 -0.24 3.79
C GLY A 288 -18.42 -0.33 2.27
N VAL A 289 -17.79 0.63 1.59
CA VAL A 289 -17.66 0.62 0.12
C VAL A 289 -16.84 -0.59 -0.33
N ALA A 290 -15.70 -0.84 0.29
CA ALA A 290 -14.88 -2.01 -0.04
C ALA A 290 -15.64 -3.32 0.18
N ALA A 291 -16.36 -3.46 1.29
CA ALA A 291 -17.15 -4.64 1.60
C ALA A 291 -18.17 -4.94 0.49
N LEU A 292 -18.88 -3.93 -0.02
CA LEU A 292 -19.85 -4.09 -1.12
C LEU A 292 -19.19 -4.50 -2.43
N PHE A 293 -18.11 -3.82 -2.84
CA PHE A 293 -17.44 -4.09 -4.11
C PHE A 293 -16.68 -5.42 -4.13
N MET A 294 -16.34 -6.00 -2.98
CA MET A 294 -15.62 -7.26 -2.90
C MET A 294 -16.50 -8.51 -3.08
N ILE A 295 -17.81 -8.42 -2.81
CA ILE A 295 -18.73 -9.58 -2.87
C ILE A 295 -18.78 -10.20 -4.28
N GLU A 296 -18.79 -9.35 -5.31
CA GLU A 296 -18.90 -9.76 -6.71
C GLU A 296 -17.61 -9.51 -7.51
N GLN A 297 -16.49 -9.30 -6.83
CA GLN A 297 -15.23 -9.02 -7.53
C GLN A 297 -14.69 -10.27 -8.22
N THR A 298 -14.57 -10.20 -9.55
CA THR A 298 -14.11 -11.30 -10.39
C THR A 298 -12.61 -11.30 -10.64
N ASP A 299 -11.96 -10.14 -10.54
CA ASP A 299 -10.50 -10.02 -10.71
C ASP A 299 -9.80 -10.07 -9.35
N TYR A 300 -8.88 -11.04 -9.16
CA TYR A 300 -8.24 -11.22 -7.86
C TYR A 300 -7.25 -10.09 -7.50
N LYS A 301 -6.68 -9.37 -8.47
CA LYS A 301 -5.84 -8.18 -8.20
C LYS A 301 -6.72 -6.99 -7.81
N ARG A 302 -7.89 -6.82 -8.44
CA ARG A 302 -8.89 -5.82 -8.02
C ARG A 302 -9.43 -6.15 -6.62
N LEU A 303 -9.65 -7.42 -6.30
CA LEU A 303 -10.04 -7.87 -4.96
C LEU A 303 -9.00 -7.46 -3.91
N LEU A 304 -7.71 -7.64 -4.21
CA LEU A 304 -6.61 -7.19 -3.36
C LEU A 304 -6.55 -5.65 -3.25
N ALA A 305 -6.93 -4.92 -4.29
CA ALA A 305 -6.97 -3.47 -4.27
C ALA A 305 -8.14 -2.94 -3.42
N TYR A 306 -9.35 -3.50 -3.54
CA TYR A 306 -10.48 -3.12 -2.70
C TYR A 306 -10.25 -3.45 -1.23
N SER A 307 -9.61 -4.57 -0.90
CA SER A 307 -9.20 -4.80 0.48
C SER A 307 -8.13 -3.80 0.93
N SER A 308 -7.35 -3.18 0.05
CA SER A 308 -6.51 -2.03 0.45
C SER A 308 -7.34 -0.81 0.83
N VAL A 309 -8.46 -0.53 0.14
CA VAL A 309 -9.42 0.52 0.51
C VAL A 309 -10.00 0.26 1.90
N GLU A 310 -10.36 -0.99 2.18
CA GLU A 310 -10.86 -1.42 3.49
C GLU A 310 -9.84 -1.15 4.59
N HIS A 311 -8.61 -1.68 4.47
CA HIS A 311 -7.57 -1.48 5.47
C HIS A 311 -7.18 -0.01 5.65
N MET A 312 -7.11 0.78 4.58
CA MET A 312 -6.91 2.22 4.70
C MET A 312 -8.06 2.90 5.48
N GLY A 313 -9.28 2.38 5.33
CA GLY A 313 -10.41 2.72 6.18
C GLY A 313 -10.19 2.35 7.65
N VAL A 314 -9.66 1.15 7.93
CA VAL A 314 -9.30 0.70 9.29
C VAL A 314 -8.24 1.62 9.93
N LEU A 315 -7.22 2.00 9.16
CA LEU A 315 -6.18 2.96 9.60
C LEU A 315 -6.80 4.31 9.97
N ALA A 316 -7.65 4.87 9.10
CA ALA A 316 -8.32 6.14 9.33
C ALA A 316 -9.27 6.07 10.55
N LEU A 317 -10.02 4.97 10.68
CA LEU A 317 -10.90 4.73 11.83
C LEU A 317 -10.12 4.69 13.15
N GLY A 318 -9.06 3.87 13.21
CA GLY A 318 -8.23 3.76 14.41
C GLY A 318 -7.52 5.07 14.77
N ALA A 319 -7.04 5.81 13.76
CA ALA A 319 -6.49 7.15 13.92
C ALA A 319 -7.53 8.13 14.49
N GLY A 320 -8.77 8.11 13.98
CA GLY A 320 -9.84 8.98 14.44
C GLY A 320 -10.34 8.66 15.86
N ILE A 321 -10.33 7.40 16.27
CA ILE A 321 -10.66 7.00 17.65
C ILE A 321 -9.53 7.43 18.61
N GLY A 322 -8.28 7.29 18.19
CA GLY A 322 -7.12 7.58 19.05
C GLY A 322 -6.95 6.54 20.16
N GLY A 323 -6.25 6.89 21.22
CA GLY A 323 -5.99 5.99 22.35
C GLY A 323 -5.30 4.68 21.92
N LEU A 324 -5.78 3.59 22.50
CA LEU A 324 -5.41 2.23 22.12
C LEU A 324 -5.66 1.94 20.62
N ALA A 325 -6.74 2.46 20.04
CA ALA A 325 -7.05 2.28 18.63
C ALA A 325 -6.05 3.00 17.72
N GLY A 326 -5.49 4.13 18.16
CA GLY A 326 -4.41 4.83 17.45
C GLY A 326 -3.12 4.02 17.38
N GLY A 327 -2.72 3.40 18.49
CA GLY A 327 -1.62 2.42 18.49
C GLY A 327 -1.92 1.21 17.61
N GLY A 328 -3.18 0.74 17.65
CA GLY A 328 -3.69 -0.30 16.76
C GLY A 328 -3.54 0.07 15.29
N ALA A 329 -3.89 1.29 14.89
CA ALA A 329 -3.74 1.78 13.51
C ALA A 329 -2.29 1.77 13.02
N MET A 330 -1.32 2.13 13.88
CA MET A 330 0.11 2.09 13.52
C MET A 330 0.61 0.64 13.35
N LEU A 331 0.22 -0.26 14.26
CA LEU A 331 0.53 -1.69 14.13
C LEU A 331 -0.16 -2.30 12.89
N HIS A 332 -1.39 -1.87 12.60
CA HIS A 332 -2.15 -2.28 11.42
C HIS A 332 -1.44 -1.85 10.14
N ALA A 333 -0.97 -0.60 10.06
CA ALA A 333 -0.25 -0.10 8.90
C ALA A 333 0.98 -0.96 8.57
N VAL A 334 1.77 -1.37 9.57
CA VAL A 334 2.94 -2.26 9.35
C VAL A 334 2.50 -3.63 8.84
N ASN A 335 1.57 -4.29 9.52
CA ASN A 335 1.17 -5.66 9.18
C ASN A 335 0.41 -5.73 7.84
N HIS A 336 -0.44 -4.75 7.57
CA HIS A 336 -1.13 -4.57 6.29
C HIS A 336 -0.12 -4.52 5.15
N SER A 337 0.90 -3.67 5.27
CA SER A 337 1.92 -3.52 4.23
C SER A 337 2.66 -4.84 3.93
N LEU A 338 3.04 -5.59 4.97
CA LEU A 338 3.69 -6.89 4.81
C LEU A 338 2.78 -7.90 4.12
N ALA A 339 1.55 -8.05 4.61
CA ALA A 339 0.58 -9.00 4.06
C ALA A 339 0.16 -8.65 2.62
N LYS A 340 -0.05 -7.37 2.31
CA LYS A 340 -0.37 -6.92 0.94
C LYS A 340 0.76 -7.11 -0.03
N ALA A 341 1.99 -6.75 0.36
CA ALA A 341 3.13 -6.96 -0.51
C ALA A 341 3.33 -8.45 -0.79
N MET A 342 3.20 -9.32 0.23
CA MET A 342 3.21 -10.76 0.03
C MET A 342 2.17 -11.21 -0.99
N LEU A 343 0.90 -10.83 -0.80
CA LEU A 343 -0.20 -11.22 -1.68
C LEU A 343 -0.03 -10.70 -3.11
N PHE A 344 0.42 -9.46 -3.32
CA PHE A 344 0.67 -8.97 -4.68
C PHE A 344 1.85 -9.67 -5.35
N LEU A 345 2.93 -10.00 -4.63
CA LEU A 345 4.02 -10.79 -5.21
C LEU A 345 3.52 -12.18 -5.64
N LEU A 346 2.72 -12.84 -4.81
CA LEU A 346 2.08 -14.13 -5.14
C LEU A 346 1.07 -14.01 -6.29
N ALA A 347 0.30 -12.94 -6.35
CA ALA A 347 -0.61 -12.63 -7.46
C ALA A 347 0.15 -12.53 -8.80
N GLY A 348 1.41 -12.07 -8.77
CA GLY A 348 2.32 -12.12 -9.91
C GLY A 348 2.66 -13.55 -10.36
N ASN A 349 2.95 -14.44 -9.41
CA ASN A 349 3.20 -15.86 -9.70
C ASN A 349 1.96 -16.54 -10.31
N ILE A 350 0.78 -16.29 -9.73
CA ILE A 350 -0.49 -16.79 -10.24
C ILE A 350 -0.74 -16.28 -11.66
N LEU A 351 -0.53 -14.99 -11.91
CA LEU A 351 -0.73 -14.40 -13.23
C LEU A 351 0.24 -14.98 -14.27
N ALA A 352 1.50 -15.21 -13.90
CA ALA A 352 2.49 -15.80 -14.79
C ALA A 352 2.15 -17.25 -15.17
N ALA A 353 1.56 -18.01 -14.25
CA ALA A 353 1.22 -19.41 -14.42
C ALA A 353 -0.13 -19.63 -15.13
N TYR A 354 -1.17 -18.91 -14.73
CA TYR A 354 -2.54 -19.08 -15.23
C TYR A 354 -2.90 -18.10 -16.36
N ARG A 355 -2.10 -17.05 -16.61
CA ARG A 355 -2.30 -16.08 -17.70
C ARG A 355 -3.67 -15.39 -17.71
N THR A 356 -4.31 -15.27 -16.56
CA THR A 356 -5.57 -14.54 -16.40
C THR A 356 -5.62 -13.87 -15.04
N LYS A 357 -6.30 -12.74 -14.95
CA LYS A 357 -6.63 -12.06 -13.69
C LYS A 357 -7.99 -12.48 -13.13
N ASN A 358 -8.78 -13.21 -13.91
CA ASN A 358 -10.11 -13.66 -13.52
C ASN A 358 -10.02 -14.82 -12.51
N ALA A 359 -10.44 -14.55 -11.27
CA ALA A 359 -10.42 -15.48 -10.16
C ALA A 359 -11.25 -16.75 -10.42
N GLY A 360 -12.37 -16.64 -11.15
CA GLY A 360 -13.22 -17.79 -11.51
C GLY A 360 -12.54 -18.76 -12.48
N LYS A 361 -11.50 -18.31 -13.20
CA LYS A 361 -10.72 -19.15 -14.13
C LYS A 361 -9.48 -19.76 -13.50
N VAL A 362 -9.11 -19.37 -12.28
CA VAL A 362 -8.00 -19.93 -11.53
C VAL A 362 -8.56 -20.97 -10.57
N SER A 363 -8.13 -22.22 -10.67
CA SER A 363 -8.53 -23.29 -9.76
C SER A 363 -7.37 -24.27 -9.51
N GLY A 364 -7.44 -25.00 -8.39
CA GLY A 364 -6.42 -25.99 -8.02
C GLY A 364 -5.03 -25.40 -7.77
N LEU A 365 -4.94 -24.15 -7.29
CA LEU A 365 -3.65 -23.46 -7.09
C LEU A 365 -2.69 -24.26 -6.19
N THR A 366 -3.21 -24.91 -5.16
CA THR A 366 -2.40 -25.72 -4.21
C THR A 366 -1.77 -26.96 -4.85
N ARG A 367 -2.30 -27.42 -6.00
CA ARG A 367 -1.75 -28.55 -6.77
C ARG A 367 -0.78 -28.08 -7.86
N GLY A 368 -1.13 -27.00 -8.57
CA GLY A 368 -0.31 -26.48 -9.67
C GLY A 368 0.93 -25.71 -9.22
N LEU A 369 0.79 -24.90 -8.17
CA LEU A 369 1.85 -24.07 -7.58
C LEU A 369 1.83 -24.23 -6.05
N PRO A 370 2.33 -25.34 -5.49
CA PRO A 370 2.13 -25.68 -4.08
C PRO A 370 2.66 -24.62 -3.11
N ALA A 371 3.84 -24.03 -3.38
CA ALA A 371 4.39 -23.00 -2.50
C ALA A 371 3.59 -21.71 -2.59
N THR A 372 3.29 -21.23 -3.81
CA THR A 372 2.44 -20.05 -4.01
C THR A 372 1.05 -20.25 -3.43
N GLY A 373 0.44 -21.43 -3.60
CA GLY A 373 -0.88 -21.77 -3.08
C GLY A 373 -0.94 -21.80 -1.56
N ALA A 374 0.06 -22.40 -0.90
CA ALA A 374 0.15 -22.38 0.56
C ALA A 374 0.34 -20.96 1.11
N LEU A 375 1.24 -20.18 0.50
CA LEU A 375 1.47 -18.78 0.89
C LEU A 375 0.28 -17.88 0.57
N TRP A 376 -0.49 -18.18 -0.47
CA TRP A 376 -1.71 -17.44 -0.81
C TRP A 376 -2.78 -17.62 0.25
N ILE A 377 -2.98 -18.85 0.74
CA ILE A 377 -3.88 -19.12 1.87
C ILE A 377 -3.38 -18.44 3.15
N ALA A 378 -2.09 -18.57 3.46
CA ALA A 378 -1.49 -17.91 4.62
C ALA A 378 -1.65 -16.37 4.54
N GLY A 379 -1.47 -15.80 3.35
CA GLY A 379 -1.68 -14.37 3.11
C GLY A 379 -3.12 -13.93 3.21
N PHE A 380 -4.05 -14.75 2.73
CA PHE A 380 -5.47 -14.53 2.94
C PHE A 380 -5.81 -14.51 4.44
N LEU A 381 -5.36 -15.50 5.21
CA LEU A 381 -5.58 -15.53 6.66
C LEU A 381 -4.95 -14.31 7.35
N ALA A 382 -3.73 -13.93 6.93
CA ALA A 382 -3.07 -12.75 7.45
C ALA A 382 -3.85 -11.48 7.17
N ILE A 383 -4.21 -11.23 5.90
CA ILE A 383 -4.87 -10.00 5.47
C ILE A 383 -6.30 -9.90 5.98
N ALA A 384 -6.99 -11.02 6.18
CA ALA A 384 -8.33 -11.07 6.75
C ALA A 384 -8.34 -11.01 8.29
N GLY A 385 -7.22 -10.64 8.92
CA GLY A 385 -7.15 -10.42 10.36
C GLY A 385 -7.27 -11.68 11.22
N SER A 386 -6.89 -12.86 10.71
CA SER A 386 -7.02 -14.11 11.48
C SER A 386 -5.84 -14.34 12.45
N PRO A 387 -6.05 -14.95 13.64
CA PRO A 387 -4.96 -15.46 14.45
C PRO A 387 -4.16 -16.52 13.70
N PRO A 388 -2.83 -16.61 13.87
CA PRO A 388 -1.99 -15.85 14.81
C PRO A 388 -1.28 -14.62 14.17
N PHE A 389 -1.83 -13.98 13.13
CA PHE A 389 -1.16 -12.89 12.41
C PHE A 389 -1.31 -11.52 13.09
N GLY A 390 -0.37 -10.61 12.85
CA GLY A 390 -0.35 -9.29 13.51
C GLY A 390 -1.54 -8.38 13.20
N LEU A 391 -2.23 -8.57 12.07
CA LEU A 391 -3.45 -7.82 11.76
C LEU A 391 -4.56 -8.09 12.77
N PHE A 392 -4.73 -9.33 13.22
CA PHE A 392 -5.68 -9.68 14.29
C PHE A 392 -5.48 -8.82 15.55
N ASN A 393 -4.23 -8.72 16.02
CA ASN A 393 -3.90 -7.93 17.21
C ASN A 393 -4.25 -6.45 17.01
N SER A 394 -3.94 -5.89 15.84
CA SER A 394 -4.23 -4.50 15.53
C SER A 394 -5.73 -4.20 15.44
N GLU A 395 -6.51 -5.11 14.85
CA GLU A 395 -7.97 -4.98 14.74
C GLU A 395 -8.64 -5.10 16.11
N LEU A 396 -8.16 -6.02 16.96
CA LEU A 396 -8.61 -6.11 18.35
C LEU A 396 -8.29 -4.84 19.14
N MET A 397 -7.13 -4.23 18.95
CA MET A 397 -6.79 -2.95 19.61
C MET A 397 -7.74 -1.83 19.18
N ILE A 398 -8.07 -1.76 17.89
CA ILE A 398 -9.02 -0.77 17.34
C ILE A 398 -10.43 -1.02 17.90
N LEU A 399 -10.90 -2.26 17.88
CA LEU A 399 -12.19 -2.66 18.45
C LEU A 399 -12.27 -2.32 19.94
N LYS A 400 -11.25 -2.70 20.72
CA LYS A 400 -11.20 -2.42 22.15
C LYS A 400 -11.17 -0.92 22.42
N GLY A 401 -10.41 -0.15 21.64
CA GLY A 401 -10.42 1.32 21.74
C GLY A 401 -11.80 1.92 21.45
N ALA A 402 -12.50 1.44 20.42
CA ALA A 402 -13.87 1.87 20.13
C ALA A 402 -14.84 1.59 21.28
N LEU A 403 -14.79 0.38 21.86
CA LEU A 403 -15.64 -0.02 22.98
C LEU A 403 -15.33 0.77 24.26
N GLN A 404 -14.04 0.95 24.59
CA GLN A 404 -13.61 1.72 25.77
C GLN A 404 -14.00 3.19 25.68
N SER A 405 -14.07 3.76 24.48
CA SER A 405 -14.58 5.12 24.25
C SER A 405 -16.12 5.21 24.18
N GLY A 406 -16.85 4.14 24.49
CA GLY A 406 -18.32 4.11 24.45
C GLY A 406 -18.93 4.17 23.04
N ARG A 407 -18.13 3.95 21.99
CA ARG A 407 -18.54 4.08 20.58
C ARG A 407 -19.11 2.76 20.02
N TYR A 408 -20.13 2.21 20.67
CA TYR A 408 -20.66 0.87 20.35
C TYR A 408 -21.19 0.74 18.91
N ALA A 409 -21.87 1.76 18.39
CA ALA A 409 -22.36 1.74 17.00
C ALA A 409 -21.22 1.69 15.97
N ILE A 410 -20.13 2.42 16.23
CA ILE A 410 -18.93 2.40 15.39
C ILE A 410 -18.27 1.02 15.46
N ALA A 411 -18.16 0.44 16.66
CA ALA A 411 -17.63 -0.92 16.85
C ALA A 411 -18.47 -1.98 16.11
N ALA A 412 -19.79 -1.88 16.13
CA ALA A 412 -20.68 -2.77 15.40
C ALA A 412 -20.53 -2.64 13.88
N GLY A 413 -20.48 -1.40 13.36
CA GLY A 413 -20.25 -1.15 11.93
C GLY A 413 -18.88 -1.66 11.46
N TYR A 414 -17.86 -1.48 12.29
CA TYR A 414 -16.51 -2.01 12.06
C TYR A 414 -16.50 -3.54 11.94
N LEU A 415 -17.09 -4.25 12.91
CA LEU A 415 -17.18 -5.71 12.90
C LEU A 415 -18.01 -6.25 11.73
N LEU A 416 -19.11 -5.58 11.38
CA LEU A 416 -19.94 -5.97 10.26
C LEU A 416 -19.15 -5.91 8.94
N ALA A 417 -18.42 -4.80 8.71
CA ALA A 417 -17.61 -4.65 7.51
C ALA A 417 -16.48 -5.69 7.44
N LEU A 418 -15.76 -5.95 8.56
CA LEU A 418 -14.75 -7.01 8.63
C LEU A 418 -15.34 -8.39 8.29
N GLY A 419 -16.51 -8.72 8.84
CA GLY A 419 -17.19 -9.99 8.59
C GLY A 419 -17.59 -10.19 7.12
N ILE A 420 -18.13 -9.15 6.47
CA ILE A 420 -18.48 -9.20 5.04
C ILE A 420 -17.23 -9.39 4.18
N VAL A 421 -16.16 -8.64 4.46
CA VAL A 421 -14.90 -8.71 3.72
C VAL A 421 -14.25 -10.08 3.88
N PHE A 422 -14.22 -10.62 5.10
CA PHE A 422 -13.75 -11.98 5.38
C PHE A 422 -14.52 -13.00 4.54
N ALA A 423 -15.85 -12.96 4.55
CA ALA A 423 -16.68 -13.90 3.79
C ALA A 423 -16.46 -13.78 2.27
N ALA A 424 -16.42 -12.55 1.75
CA ALA A 424 -16.20 -12.30 0.33
C ALA A 424 -14.82 -12.80 -0.15
N MET A 425 -13.74 -12.49 0.60
CA MET A 425 -12.41 -12.98 0.28
C MET A 425 -12.29 -14.49 0.41
N SER A 426 -12.85 -15.07 1.48
CA SER A 426 -12.82 -16.52 1.73
C SER A 426 -13.39 -17.29 0.54
N LYS A 427 -14.56 -16.87 0.04
CA LYS A 427 -15.22 -17.49 -1.10
C LYS A 427 -14.30 -17.54 -2.32
N THR A 428 -13.71 -16.40 -2.68
CA THR A 428 -12.85 -16.29 -3.87
C THR A 428 -11.52 -17.04 -3.71
N VAL A 429 -10.84 -16.85 -2.58
CA VAL A 429 -9.53 -17.47 -2.32
C VAL A 429 -9.63 -18.99 -2.24
N LEU A 430 -10.60 -19.52 -1.50
CA LEU A 430 -10.77 -20.96 -1.35
C LEU A 430 -11.19 -21.62 -2.67
N ALA A 431 -12.02 -20.96 -3.48
CA ALA A 431 -12.35 -21.41 -4.82
C ALA A 431 -11.10 -21.48 -5.73
N MET A 432 -10.23 -20.47 -5.69
CA MET A 432 -8.96 -20.49 -6.43
C MET A 432 -8.02 -21.62 -5.98
N CYS A 433 -7.96 -21.89 -4.68
CA CYS A 433 -7.05 -22.87 -4.10
C CYS A 433 -7.51 -24.32 -4.26
N TYR A 434 -8.81 -24.58 -4.08
CA TYR A 434 -9.37 -25.93 -3.92
C TYR A 434 -10.47 -26.27 -4.94
N GLY A 435 -10.91 -25.31 -5.77
CA GLY A 435 -11.91 -25.56 -6.81
C GLY A 435 -11.55 -26.76 -7.68
N ARG A 436 -12.53 -27.64 -7.92
CA ARG A 436 -12.41 -28.80 -8.80
C ARG A 436 -12.85 -28.41 -10.21
N LYS A 437 -12.27 -29.07 -11.21
CA LYS A 437 -12.68 -28.97 -12.61
C LYS A 437 -14.00 -29.71 -12.78
N ASP A 438 -15.08 -28.99 -13.10
CA ASP A 438 -16.25 -29.62 -13.69
C ASP A 438 -15.89 -30.00 -15.14
N GLY A 439 -15.55 -31.28 -15.37
CA GLY A 439 -15.19 -31.79 -16.70
C GLY A 439 -14.03 -32.78 -16.76
N ALA A 440 -13.68 -33.45 -15.66
CA ALA A 440 -12.81 -34.65 -15.70
C ALA A 440 -13.58 -35.98 -15.55
N ASP A 441 -14.86 -35.93 -15.14
CA ASP A 441 -15.67 -37.13 -14.83
C ASP A 441 -16.92 -37.30 -15.72
N CYS A 442 -17.05 -36.56 -16.83
CA CYS A 442 -18.13 -36.82 -17.78
C CYS A 442 -17.61 -37.76 -18.89
N PRO A 443 -18.12 -39.00 -19.02
CA PRO A 443 -17.85 -39.82 -20.19
C PRO A 443 -18.27 -39.01 -21.41
N LEU A 444 -17.37 -38.90 -22.40
CA LEU A 444 -17.63 -38.20 -23.66
C LEU A 444 -18.78 -38.89 -24.38
N ASP A 445 -19.99 -38.40 -24.18
CA ASP A 445 -21.14 -38.71 -25.01
C ASP A 445 -21.89 -37.41 -25.28
N SER A 446 -21.43 -36.67 -26.29
CA SER A 446 -22.27 -35.81 -27.14
C SER A 446 -21.43 -35.11 -28.20
N THR A 447 -21.87 -35.30 -29.43
CA THR A 447 -21.28 -34.89 -30.71
C THR A 447 -21.41 -33.38 -31.01
N ASP A 448 -21.25 -32.49 -30.03
CA ASP A 448 -21.38 -31.05 -30.26
C ASP A 448 -20.07 -30.29 -29.96
N SER A 449 -19.11 -30.42 -30.86
CA SER A 449 -17.78 -29.79 -30.78
C SER A 449 -17.78 -28.30 -31.14
N ARG A 450 -18.91 -27.57 -31.03
CA ARG A 450 -19.01 -26.15 -31.42
C ARG A 450 -19.35 -25.18 -30.29
N ARG A 451 -19.50 -25.64 -29.04
CA ARG A 451 -19.50 -24.78 -27.84
C ARG A 451 -18.27 -25.07 -26.98
N ALA A 452 -17.09 -24.68 -27.48
CA ALA A 452 -15.95 -24.50 -26.58
C ALA A 452 -16.26 -23.31 -25.67
N ASP A 453 -16.69 -23.62 -24.45
CA ASP A 453 -17.07 -22.61 -23.47
C ASP A 453 -15.86 -21.72 -23.15
N LYS A 454 -15.91 -20.44 -23.58
CA LYS A 454 -14.90 -19.42 -23.25
C LYS A 454 -14.82 -19.14 -21.73
N SER A 455 -15.72 -19.76 -20.94
CA SER A 455 -15.78 -19.75 -19.47
C SER A 455 -14.98 -20.87 -18.79
N ALA A 456 -14.40 -21.82 -19.52
CA ALA A 456 -13.70 -22.95 -18.91
C ALA A 456 -12.50 -22.50 -18.04
N ALA A 457 -12.44 -23.02 -16.81
CA ALA A 457 -11.31 -22.80 -15.91
C ALA A 457 -9.99 -23.28 -16.54
N ILE A 458 -8.91 -22.52 -16.35
CA ILE A 458 -7.60 -22.85 -16.93
C ILE A 458 -7.01 -24.00 -16.11
N ALA A 459 -6.58 -25.06 -16.81
CA ALA A 459 -5.98 -26.22 -16.16
C ALA A 459 -4.76 -25.78 -15.34
N PRO A 460 -4.60 -26.26 -14.09
CA PRO A 460 -3.41 -25.97 -13.31
C PRO A 460 -2.18 -26.44 -14.11
N PRO A 461 -1.15 -25.60 -14.26
CA PRO A 461 0.05 -26.03 -14.97
C PRO A 461 0.66 -27.24 -14.23
N PRO A 462 1.16 -28.25 -14.96
CA PRO A 462 1.75 -29.43 -14.33
C PRO A 462 3.01 -29.01 -13.56
N HIS A 463 2.95 -29.04 -12.23
CA HIS A 463 4.03 -28.72 -11.28
C HIS A 463 5.07 -27.75 -11.84
N ALA A 464 4.63 -26.52 -12.14
CA ALA A 464 5.54 -25.53 -12.71
C ALA A 464 6.65 -25.22 -11.69
N PRO A 465 7.93 -25.18 -12.09
CA PRO A 465 9.01 -24.86 -11.17
C PRO A 465 8.82 -23.45 -10.59
N GLU A 466 8.82 -23.35 -9.26
CA GLU A 466 8.67 -22.10 -8.53
C GLU A 466 10.06 -21.60 -8.09
N PRO A 467 10.72 -20.71 -8.85
CA PRO A 467 12.07 -20.29 -8.53
C PRO A 467 12.13 -19.57 -7.18
N ALA A 468 13.23 -19.76 -6.46
CA ALA A 468 13.41 -19.20 -5.12
C ALA A 468 13.19 -17.68 -5.07
N ALA A 469 13.61 -16.93 -6.10
CA ALA A 469 13.43 -15.47 -6.16
C ALA A 469 11.95 -15.02 -6.21
N SER A 470 11.01 -15.89 -6.60
CA SER A 470 9.57 -15.59 -6.58
C SER A 470 8.85 -16.07 -5.32
N ILE A 471 9.51 -16.88 -4.47
CA ILE A 471 8.91 -17.47 -3.26
C ILE A 471 9.54 -16.93 -1.98
N LEU A 472 10.86 -16.77 -1.93
CA LEU A 472 11.56 -16.30 -0.73
C LEU A 472 11.11 -14.91 -0.28
N PRO A 473 10.93 -13.91 -1.18
CA PRO A 473 10.45 -12.60 -0.75
C PRO A 473 9.04 -12.62 -0.13
N PRO A 474 7.99 -13.20 -0.76
CA PRO A 474 6.68 -13.29 -0.11
C PRO A 474 6.72 -14.13 1.17
N LEU A 475 7.46 -15.25 1.20
CA LEU A 475 7.63 -16.06 2.41
C LEU A 475 8.23 -15.24 3.57
N ALA A 476 9.28 -14.46 3.30
CA ALA A 476 9.92 -13.62 4.32
C ALA A 476 8.95 -12.56 4.86
N LEU A 477 8.19 -11.89 4.00
CA LEU A 477 7.18 -10.92 4.41
C LEU A 477 6.07 -11.57 5.27
N GLY A 478 5.60 -12.75 4.87
CA GLY A 478 4.62 -13.53 5.63
C GLY A 478 5.15 -13.99 6.99
N ALA A 479 6.39 -14.45 7.04
CA ALA A 479 7.05 -14.87 8.28
C ALA A 479 7.22 -13.71 9.26
N VAL A 480 7.58 -12.52 8.77
CA VAL A 480 7.64 -11.30 9.60
C VAL A 480 6.24 -10.94 10.11
N SER A 481 5.21 -10.94 9.25
CA SER A 481 3.83 -10.65 9.68
C SER A 481 3.30 -11.66 10.72
N LEU A 482 3.62 -12.94 10.56
CA LEU A 482 3.32 -13.99 11.53
C LEU A 482 4.06 -13.74 12.86
N THR A 483 5.35 -13.44 12.78
CA THR A 483 6.18 -13.14 13.97
C THR A 483 5.60 -11.96 14.74
N LEU A 484 5.22 -10.88 14.05
CA LEU A 484 4.59 -9.70 14.68
C LEU A 484 3.22 -9.99 15.29
N GLY A 485 2.54 -11.06 14.87
CA GLY A 485 1.32 -11.52 15.51
C GLY A 485 1.54 -12.30 16.80
N LEU A 486 2.67 -13.03 16.89
CA LEU A 486 3.06 -13.76 18.10
C LEU A 486 3.80 -12.87 19.11
N TYR A 487 4.65 -11.97 18.61
CA TYR A 487 5.53 -11.13 19.40
C TYR A 487 5.91 -9.85 18.66
N VAL A 488 5.60 -8.70 19.27
CA VAL A 488 6.06 -7.39 18.78
C VAL A 488 7.31 -7.00 19.57
N PRO A 489 8.48 -6.84 18.91
CA PRO A 489 9.70 -6.43 19.59
C PRO A 489 9.53 -5.09 20.31
N GLN A 490 10.10 -4.96 21.50
CA GLN A 490 9.96 -3.75 22.34
C GLN A 490 10.36 -2.46 21.60
N ALA A 491 11.43 -2.48 20.82
CA ALA A 491 11.86 -1.33 20.02
C ALA A 491 10.80 -0.90 18.99
N LEU A 492 10.15 -1.86 18.34
CA LEU A 492 9.06 -1.61 17.41
C LEU A 492 7.83 -1.09 18.14
N TRP A 493 7.50 -1.66 19.31
CA TRP A 493 6.41 -1.17 20.15
C TRP A 493 6.60 0.28 20.58
N GLN A 494 7.83 0.66 20.96
CA GLN A 494 8.17 2.05 21.28
C GLN A 494 8.00 2.98 20.08
N ALA A 495 8.42 2.57 18.88
CA ALA A 495 8.20 3.36 17.66
C ALA A 495 6.72 3.47 17.30
N ILE A 496 5.94 2.39 17.46
CA ILE A 496 4.48 2.39 17.30
C ILE A 496 3.82 3.37 18.27
N ALA A 497 4.20 3.31 19.55
CA ALA A 497 3.70 4.21 20.58
C ALA A 497 4.09 5.67 20.29
N GLY A 498 5.34 5.91 19.88
CA GLY A 498 5.83 7.24 19.49
C GLY A 498 5.10 7.80 18.26
N ALA A 499 4.88 6.97 17.24
CA ALA A 499 4.09 7.35 16.07
C ALA A 499 2.63 7.63 16.43
N ALA A 500 2.05 6.85 17.34
CA ALA A 500 0.67 7.05 17.82
C ALA A 500 0.50 8.35 18.62
N ARG A 501 1.56 8.96 19.17
CA ARG A 501 1.48 10.30 19.79
C ARG A 501 1.06 11.39 18.81
N LEU A 502 1.30 11.21 17.51
CA LEU A 502 0.75 12.11 16.48
C LEU A 502 -0.79 12.13 16.47
N LEU A 503 -1.45 11.16 17.09
CA LEU A 503 -2.91 11.09 17.18
C LEU A 503 -3.48 11.82 18.42
N GLY A 504 -2.64 12.56 19.16
CA GLY A 504 -3.06 13.35 20.31
C GLY A 504 -3.53 12.46 21.47
N VAL A 505 -2.77 11.40 21.74
CA VAL A 505 -3.00 10.47 22.86
C VAL A 505 -1.92 10.74 23.90
N ASP A 506 -2.30 11.43 24.96
CA ASP A 506 -1.66 11.34 26.28
C ASP A 506 -2.56 10.51 27.21
#